data_AF-A0A349KSW4-F1
#
_entry.id   AF-A0A349KSW4-F1
#
_cell.length_a   1.000
_cell.length_b   1.000
_cell.length_c   1.000
_cell.angle_alpha   90.00
_cell.angle_beta   90.00
_cell.angle_gamma   90.00
#
_symmetry.space_group_name_H-M   'P 1'
#
loop_
_entity.id
_entity.type
_entity.pdbx_description
1 polymer ?
#
loop_
_entity_poly.entity_id
_entity_poly.type
_entity_poly.pdbx_seq_one_letter_code
_entity_poly.pdbx_strand_id
1 'polypeptide(L)' 'MGVRTVNPDNIVEFHEVDILKDEVDGIWVTGLPDITKVIVVGQQLVVAGEIVATTHELLNLVGGAKESENPAL' A
#
# COMPACT_ATOMS: atom_id res chain seq x y z
N MET A 1 -5.31 15.46 -3.83
CA MET A 1 -4.65 14.12 -3.91
C MET A 1 -4.76 13.49 -2.54
N GLY A 2 -4.78 12.17 -2.41
CA GLY A 2 -4.97 11.58 -1.08
C GLY A 2 -4.56 10.12 -1.00
N VAL A 3 -4.51 9.65 0.23
CA VAL A 3 -4.16 8.27 0.59
C VAL A 3 -5.38 7.61 1.19
N ARG A 4 -5.67 6.38 0.75
CA ARG A 4 -6.68 5.55 1.40
C ARG A 4 -6.03 4.77 2.53
N THR A 5 -6.69 4.79 3.68
CA THR A 5 -6.20 4.18 4.90
C THR A 5 -7.29 3.30 5.50
N VAL A 6 -6.91 2.53 6.51
CA VAL A 6 -7.83 1.72 7.29
C VAL A 6 -7.66 2.06 8.76
N ASN A 7 -8.76 2.37 9.44
CA ASN A 7 -8.75 2.71 10.84
C ASN A 7 -8.72 1.45 11.75
N PRO A 8 -8.67 1.59 13.09
CA PRO A 8 -8.61 0.44 13.99
C PRO A 8 -9.77 -0.55 13.86
N ASP A 9 -10.93 -0.09 13.41
CA ASP A 9 -12.15 -0.90 13.22
C ASP A 9 -12.25 -1.52 11.82
N ASN A 10 -11.16 -1.46 11.05
CA ASN A 10 -11.07 -1.91 9.66
C ASN A 10 -11.98 -1.15 8.68
N ILE A 11 -12.33 0.09 9.01
CA ILE A 11 -13.12 0.96 8.13
C ILE A 11 -12.18 1.79 7.25
N VAL A 12 -12.50 1.84 5.96
CA VAL A 12 -11.75 2.61 4.96
C VAL A 12 -11.95 4.10 5.19
N GLU A 13 -10.85 4.85 5.22
CA GLU A 13 -10.84 6.30 5.30
C GLU A 13 -10.06 6.90 4.12
N PHE A 14 -10.39 8.13 3.77
CA PHE A 14 -9.65 8.91 2.78
C PHE A 14 -9.04 10.12 3.47
N HIS A 15 -7.73 10.23 3.38
CA HIS A 15 -6.97 11.36 3.92
C HIS A 15 -6.43 12.17 2.75
N GLU A 16 -6.82 13.44 2.67
CA GLU A 16 -6.18 14.38 1.77
C GLU A 16 -4.74 14.62 2.23
N VAL A 17 -3.81 14.64 1.29
CA VAL A 17 -2.38 14.84 1.59
C VAL A 17 -1.79 15.94 0.73
N ASP A 18 -0.87 16.68 1.31
CA ASP A 18 -0.04 17.66 0.61
C ASP A 18 1.32 17.05 0.31
N ILE A 19 1.81 17.27 -0.91
CA ILE A 19 3.13 16.80 -1.35
C ILE A 19 4.16 17.85 -0.93
N LEU A 20 5.13 17.43 -0.11
CA LEU A 20 6.26 18.26 0.29
C LEU A 20 7.43 18.13 -0.68
N LYS A 21 7.68 16.92 -1.19
CA LYS A 21 8.78 16.63 -2.10
C LYS A 21 8.51 15.38 -2.93
N ASP A 22 9.02 15.37 -4.16
CA ASP A 22 9.01 14.23 -5.08
C ASP A 22 10.46 13.85 -5.40
N GLU A 23 10.82 12.58 -5.18
CA GLU A 23 12.15 12.00 -5.34
C GLU A 23 12.08 10.68 -6.11
N VAL A 24 13.22 10.17 -6.59
CA VAL A 24 13.27 8.95 -7.42
C VAL A 24 12.76 7.72 -6.66
N ASP A 25 12.97 7.68 -5.35
CA ASP A 25 12.61 6.60 -4.45
C ASP A 25 11.23 6.78 -3.80
N GLY A 26 10.58 7.94 -3.95
CA GLY A 26 9.23 8.14 -3.44
C GLY A 26 8.81 9.60 -3.27
N ILE A 27 7.64 9.77 -2.67
CA ILE A 27 7.01 11.07 -2.44
C ILE A 27 6.88 11.29 -0.94
N TRP A 28 7.33 12.46 -0.48
CA TRP A 28 7.17 12.93 0.88
C TRP A 28 5.88 13.72 1.01
N VAL A 29 5.03 13.35 1.97
CA VAL A 29 3.71 13.95 2.16
C VAL A 29 3.45 14.38 3.61
N THR A 30 2.49 15.28 3.80
CA THR A 30 1.89 15.60 5.11
C THR A 30 0.37 15.46 5.06
N GLY A 31 -0.31 15.58 6.20
CA GLY A 31 -1.76 15.44 6.33
C GLY A 31 -2.26 14.09 6.86
N LEU A 32 -1.34 13.15 7.16
CA LEU A 32 -1.67 11.87 7.79
C LEU A 32 -1.48 11.91 9.31
N PRO A 33 -2.28 11.14 10.07
CA PRO A 33 -2.00 10.86 11.48
C PRO A 33 -0.63 10.21 11.69
N ASP A 34 -0.05 10.41 12.88
CA ASP A 34 1.27 9.88 13.28
C ASP A 34 1.44 8.37 13.03
N ILE A 35 0.36 7.59 13.18
CA ILE A 35 0.32 6.16 12.90
C ILE A 35 -0.89 5.87 12.02
N THR A 36 -0.64 5.32 10.83
CA THR A 36 -1.66 5.08 9.81
C THR A 36 -1.41 3.74 9.10
N LYS A 37 -2.46 2.93 8.88
CA LYS A 37 -2.40 1.75 8.01
C LYS A 37 -2.82 2.15 6.60
N VAL A 38 -1.88 2.11 5.65
CA VAL A 38 -2.10 2.55 4.28
C VAL A 38 -2.52 1.39 3.37
N ILE A 39 -3.53 1.61 2.53
CA ILE A 39 -3.94 0.66 1.49
C ILE A 39 -2.98 0.82 0.29
N VAL A 40 -2.08 -0.15 0.12
CA VAL A 40 -1.10 -0.16 -0.99
C VAL A 40 -1.55 -1.00 -2.20
N VAL A 41 -2.52 -1.89 -2.01
CA VAL A 41 -3.12 -2.73 -3.07
C VAL A 41 -4.63 -2.71 -2.94
N GLY A 42 -5.34 -2.68 -4.07
CA GLY A 42 -6.81 -2.68 -4.10
C GLY A 42 -7.45 -1.30 -3.88
N GLN A 43 -6.69 -0.21 -3.99
CA GLN A 43 -7.18 1.17 -3.77
C GLN A 43 -8.40 1.59 -4.62
N GLN A 44 -8.61 0.96 -5.78
CA GLN A 44 -9.76 1.22 -6.67
C GLN A 44 -10.98 0.33 -6.35
N LEU A 45 -10.82 -0.65 -5.46
CA LEU A 45 -11.84 -1.64 -5.11
C LEU A 45 -12.55 -1.32 -3.79
N VAL A 46 -12.17 -0.23 -3.14
CA VAL A 46 -12.64 0.14 -1.79
C VAL A 46 -13.19 1.56 -1.76
N VAL A 47 -14.25 1.75 -0.98
CA VAL A 47 -14.92 3.05 -0.79
C VAL A 47 -14.82 3.47 0.67
N ALA A 48 -14.70 4.76 0.95
CA ALA A 48 -14.69 5.27 2.32
C ALA A 48 -15.95 4.86 3.08
N GLY A 49 -15.79 4.45 4.34
CA GLY A 49 -16.86 3.93 5.19
C GLY A 49 -17.10 2.41 5.06
N GLU A 50 -16.44 1.72 4.13
CA GLU A 50 -16.54 0.27 3.99
C GLU A 50 -15.65 -0.47 4.98
N ILE A 51 -16.12 -1.62 5.49
CA ILE A 51 -15.30 -2.54 6.29
C ILE A 51 -14.55 -3.49 5.37
N VAL A 52 -13.23 -3.60 5.53
CA VAL A 52 -12.38 -4.43 4.67
C VAL A 52 -11.55 -5.44 5.47
N ALA A 53 -11.20 -6.56 4.84
CA ALA A 53 -10.19 -7.46 5.39
C ALA A 53 -8.79 -6.95 5.01
N THR A 54 -7.90 -6.79 5.99
CA THR A 54 -6.52 -6.31 5.77
C THR A 54 -5.50 -7.42 5.95
N THR A 55 -4.43 -7.42 5.16
CA THR A 55 -3.25 -8.26 5.35
C THR A 55 -1.97 -7.44 5.20
N HIS A 56 -0.92 -7.81 5.93
CA HIS A 56 0.44 -7.27 5.78
C HIS A 56 1.40 -8.34 5.24
N GLU A 57 0.87 -9.43 4.69
CA GLU A 57 1.69 -10.40 3.97
C GLU A 57 2.41 -9.69 2.83
N LEU A 58 3.69 -10.02 2.66
CA LEU A 58 4.46 -9.56 1.53
C LEU A 58 3.73 -9.95 0.25
N LEU A 59 3.53 -8.98 -0.64
CA LEU A 59 3.01 -9.24 -1.96
C LEU A 59 3.96 -10.24 -2.62
N ASN A 60 3.50 -11.48 -2.79
CA ASN A 60 4.25 -12.48 -3.54
C ASN A 60 4.11 -12.16 -5.03
N LEU A 61 4.92 -11.20 -5.49
CA LEU A 61 4.99 -10.80 -6.90
C LEU A 61 5.77 -11.83 -7.75
N VAL A 62 5.69 -13.12 -7.43
CA VAL A 62 6.40 -14.16 -8.19
C VAL A 62 5.55 -14.61 -9.36
N GLY A 63 5.78 -13.94 -10.49
CA GLY A 63 5.58 -14.46 -11.83
C GLY A 63 6.83 -14.18 -12.66
N GLY A 64 7.69 -15.19 -12.84
CA GLY A 64 8.63 -15.24 -13.97
C GLY A 64 10.10 -14.89 -13.71
N ALA A 65 10.80 -15.77 -13.00
CA ALA A 65 12.09 -16.30 -13.48
C ALA A 65 12.32 -17.61 -12.73
N LYS A 66 11.98 -18.74 -13.37
CA LYS A 66 12.62 -19.99 -12.98
C LYS A 66 14.09 -19.81 -13.38
N GLU A 67 14.94 -19.48 -12.42
CA GLU A 67 16.36 -19.75 -12.55
C GLU A 67 16.47 -21.26 -12.71
N SER A 68 16.68 -21.68 -13.96
CA SER A 68 16.90 -23.07 -14.31
C SER A 68 18.01 -23.60 -13.42
N GLU A 69 17.72 -24.67 -12.68
CA GLU A 69 18.73 -25.49 -12.03
C GLU A 69 19.90 -25.67 -13.00
N ASN A 70 21.05 -25.06 -12.70
CA ASN A 70 22.30 -25.41 -13.34
C ASN A 70 22.85 -26.60 -12.53
N PRO A 71 22.70 -27.85 -13.01
CA PRO A 71 23.30 -28.97 -12.32
C PRO A 71 24.81 -28.86 -12.50
N ALA A 72 25.52 -29.12 -11.41
CA ALA A 72 26.97 -29.07 -11.30
C ALA A 72 27.75 -29.57 -12.53
N LEU A 73 28.85 -28.87 -12.83
CA LEU A 73 30.08 -29.38 -13.42
C LEU A 73 31.25 -28.87 -12.60
#